data_AF-A0A9X2N6Z8-F1
#
_entry.id   AF-A0A9X2N6Z8-F1
#
_cell.length_a   1.000
_cell.length_b   1.000
_cell.length_c   1.000
_cell.angle_alpha   90.00
_cell.angle_beta   90.00
_cell.angle_gamma   90.00
#
_symmetry.space_group_name_H-M   'P 1'
#
loop_
_entity.id
_entity.type
_entity.pdbx_description
1 polymer ?
#
loop_
_entity_poly.entity_id
_entity_poly.type
_entity_poly.pdbx_seq_one_letter_code
_entity_poly.pdbx_strand_id
1 'polypeptide(L)' 'MTDFIVHQPDDSTPIKTPEEWAAARWDKDRQNPKTLDEARAALAARIAAHDEPEADTGAYDALEG' A
#
# COMPACT_ATOMS: atom_id res chain seq x y z
N MET A 1 -21.53 7.93 -5.88
CA MET A 1 -20.94 7.58 -7.19
C MET A 1 -19.46 7.83 -7.03
N THR A 2 -18.66 6.77 -6.92
CA THR A 2 -17.23 6.90 -6.65
C THR A 2 -16.53 7.04 -8.00
N ASP A 3 -16.12 8.26 -8.34
CA ASP A 3 -15.29 8.51 -9.51
C ASP A 3 -13.93 7.82 -9.31
N PHE A 4 -13.71 6.71 -10.02
CA PHE A 4 -12.39 6.10 -10.13
C PHE A 4 -11.61 6.86 -11.19
N ILE A 5 -10.62 7.65 -10.78
CA ILE A 5 -9.70 8.31 -11.71
C ILE A 5 -8.69 7.26 -12.19
N VAL A 6 -8.92 6.69 -13.36
CA VAL A 6 -8.00 5.77 -14.04
C VAL A 6 -7.22 6.55 -15.10
N HIS A 7 -5.89 6.46 -15.09
CA HIS A 7 -5.07 7.04 -16.15
C HIS A 7 -5.27 6.28 -17.46
N GLN A 8 -5.49 7.00 -18.55
CA GLN A 8 -5.65 6.43 -19.89
C GLN A 8 -4.28 6.11 -20.51
N PRO A 9 -4.17 5.10 -21.38
CA PRO A 9 -2.89 4.73 -22.00
C PRO A 9 -2.26 5.83 -22.88
N ASP A 10 -3.07 6.76 -23.39
CA ASP A 10 -2.60 7.94 -24.15
C ASP A 10 -2.43 9.19 -23.27
N ASP A 11 -2.50 9.04 -21.95
CA ASP A 11 -2.27 10.14 -21.01
C ASP A 11 -0.82 10.63 -21.12
N SER A 12 -0.68 11.71 -21.87
CA SER A 12 0.60 12.38 -22.13
C SER A 12 1.00 13.32 -20.99
N THR A 13 0.25 13.32 -19.87
CA THR A 13 0.59 14.12 -18.70
C THR A 13 2.02 13.79 -18.29
N PRO A 14 2.94 14.77 -18.28
CA PRO A 14 4.32 14.52 -17.93
C PRO A 14 4.40 13.95 -16.51
N ILE A 15 5.03 12.77 -16.39
CA ILE A 15 5.36 12.22 -15.08
C ILE A 15 6.40 13.14 -14.45
N LYS A 16 6.06 13.70 -13.28
CA LYS A 16 6.98 14.53 -12.50
C LYS A 16 8.28 13.78 -12.23
N THR A 17 9.39 14.48 -12.40
CA THR A 17 10.73 14.01 -12.03
C THR A 17 10.86 13.86 -10.51
N PRO A 18 11.85 13.08 -10.02
CA PRO A 18 12.10 12.95 -8.59
C PRO A 18 12.31 14.29 -7.87
N GLU A 19 12.96 15.25 -8.52
CA GLU A 19 13.20 16.59 -7.99
C GLU A 19 11.91 17.40 -7.85
N GLU A 20 11.00 17.29 -8.82
CA GLU A 20 9.67 17.92 -8.77
C GLU A 20 8.79 17.31 -7.67
N TRP A 21 8.88 16.01 -7.43
CA TRP A 21 8.21 15.35 -6.31
C TRP A 21 8.75 15.80 -4.96
N ALA A 22 10.08 15.95 -4.85
CA ALA A 22 10.73 16.46 -3.64
C ALA A 22 10.34 17.93 -3.36
N ALA A 23 10.33 18.78 -4.39
CA ALA A 23 9.90 20.17 -4.29
C ALA A 23 8.41 20.31 -3.94
N ALA A 24 7.57 19.42 -4.46
CA ALA A 24 6.16 19.32 -4.12
C ALA A 24 5.92 18.83 -2.68
N ARG A 25 6.99 18.50 -1.94
CA ARG A 25 6.91 18.00 -0.56
C ARG A 25 5.96 16.80 -0.45
N TRP A 26 5.88 15.99 -1.51
CA TRP A 26 5.05 14.78 -1.57
C TRP A 26 5.33 13.85 -0.38
N ASP A 27 6.59 13.83 0.06
CA ASP A 27 7.05 12.99 1.16
C ASP A 27 6.98 13.67 2.54
N LYS A 28 6.54 14.93 2.63
CA LYS A 28 6.62 15.72 3.87
C LYS A 28 5.90 15.09 5.06
N ASP A 29 4.77 14.44 4.79
CA ASP A 29 3.97 13.78 5.82
C ASP A 29 4.08 12.24 5.72
N ARG A 30 4.99 11.73 4.87
CA ARG A 30 5.20 10.29 4.78
C ARG A 30 5.86 9.84 6.07
N GLN A 31 5.24 8.86 6.70
CA GLN A 31 5.85 8.22 7.85
C GLN A 31 7.18 7.62 7.42
N ASN A 32 8.23 7.92 8.17
CA ASN A 32 9.52 7.27 7.99
C ASN A 32 9.33 5.75 8.01
N PRO A 33 10.15 5.01 7.24
CA PRO A 33 10.18 3.56 7.34
C PRO A 33 10.33 3.16 8.80
N LYS A 34 9.47 2.26 9.26
CA LYS A 34 9.58 1.70 10.61
C LYS A 34 10.96 1.06 10.77
N THR A 35 11.58 1.26 11.92
CA THR A 35 12.71 0.44 12.35
C THR A 35 12.29 -1.02 12.43
N LEU A 36 13.28 -1.93 12.42
CA LEU A 36 13.01 -3.36 12.52
C LEU A 36 12.17 -3.70 13.76
N ASP A 37 12.46 -3.05 14.90
CA ASP A 37 11.76 -3.29 16.15
C ASP A 37 10.34 -2.73 16.14
N GLU A 38 10.12 -1.54 15.55
CA GLU A 38 8.78 -0.99 15.34
C GLU A 38 7.94 -1.85 14.38
N ALA A 39 8.58 -2.42 13.35
CA ALA A 39 7.92 -3.34 12.43
C ALA A 39 7.51 -4.64 13.12
N ARG A 40 8.39 -5.20 13.96
CA ARG A 40 8.12 -6.40 14.76
C ARG A 40 7.01 -6.18 15.78
N ALA A 41 7.04 -5.05 16.50
CA ALA A 41 5.99 -4.70 17.46
C ALA A 41 4.63 -4.51 16.78
N ALA A 42 4.61 -3.83 15.63
CA ALA A 42 3.38 -3.65 14.86
C ALA A 42 2.83 -4.97 14.30
N LEU A 43 3.69 -5.91 13.89
CA LEU A 43 3.29 -7.24 13.46
C LEU A 43 2.73 -8.05 14.65
N ALA A 44 3.42 -8.07 15.79
CA ALA A 44 2.97 -8.76 16.99
C ALA A 44 1.61 -8.25 17.46
N ALA A 45 1.39 -6.93 17.42
CA ALA A 45 0.11 -6.33 17.77
C ALA A 45 -1.01 -6.74 16.80
N ARG A 46 -0.73 -6.86 15.49
CA ARG A 46 -1.71 -7.36 14.51
C ARG A 46 -2.06 -8.82 14.75
N ILE A 47 -1.06 -9.67 15.01
CA ILE A 47 -1.27 -11.08 15.32
C ILE A 47 -2.07 -11.23 16.61
N ALA A 48 -1.74 -10.48 17.65
CA ALA A 48 -2.46 -10.53 18.93
C ALA A 48 -3.89 -9.96 18.86
N ALA A 49 -4.16 -9.04 17.93
CA ALA A 49 -5.50 -8.54 17.65
C ALA A 49 -6.30 -9.44 16.69
N HIS A 50 -5.65 -10.44 16.09
CA HIS A 50 -6.22 -11.37 15.13
C HIS A 50 -6.55 -12.68 15.87
N ASP A 51 -7.65 -12.64 16.63
CA ASP A 51 -8.17 -13.77 17.42
C ASP A 51 -9.31 -14.52 16.70
N GLU A 52 -9.61 -14.18 15.44
CA GLU A 52 -10.57 -14.93 14.62
C GLU A 52 -9.84 -15.73 13.54
N PRO A 53 -10.13 -17.03 13.38
CA PRO A 53 -9.51 -17.82 12.32
C PRO A 53 -9.86 -17.20 10.97
N GLU A 54 -8.85 -16.90 10.15
CA GLU A 54 -9.12 -16.61 8.74
C GLU A 54 -9.81 -17.85 8.18
N ALA A 55 -11.06 -17.68 7.77
CA ALA A 55 -11.68 -18.64 6.89
C ALA A 55 -10.73 -18.81 5.71
N ASP A 56 -10.37 -20.07 5.48
CA ASP A 56 -9.64 -20.61 4.34
C ASP A 56 -10.27 -20.11 3.03
N THR A 57 -9.97 -18.88 2.69
CA THR A 57 -10.28 -18.28 1.41
C THR A 57 -8.96 -18.27 0.68
N GLY A 58 -8.62 -19.43 0.13
CA GLY A 58 -7.55 -19.59 -0.83
C GLY A 58 -7.73 -18.57 -1.94
N ALA A 59 -7.11 -17.40 -1.78
CA ALA A 59 -7.07 -16.34 -2.79
C ALA A 59 -6.35 -16.79 -4.07
N TYR A 60 -5.75 -17.99 -4.05
CA TYR A 60 -5.05 -18.63 -5.15
C TYR A 60 -5.58 -20.04 -5.49
N ASP A 61 -6.54 -20.59 -4.74
CA ASP A 61 -7.11 -21.91 -5.06
C ASP A 61 -8.04 -21.88 -6.28
N ALA A 62 -8.44 -20.69 -6.73
CA ALA A 62 -9.21 -20.51 -7.96
C ALA A 62 -8.39 -20.64 -9.26
N LEU A 63 -7.08 -20.94 -9.18
CA LEU A 63 -6.22 -21.10 -10.35
C LEU A 63 -5.92 -22.57 -10.72
N GLU A 64 -6.38 -23.55 -9.94
CA GLU A 64 -6.35 -24.97 -10.34
C GLU A 64 -7.77 -25.56 -10.30
N GLY A 65 -8.46 -25.45 -11.44
CA GLY A 65 -9.78 -26.06 -11.69
C GLY A 65 -10.23 -25.90 -13.13
#